data_AF-A0A1B6ESY5-F1
#
_entry.id   AF-A0A1B6ESY5-F1
#
_cell.length_a   1.000
_cell.length_b   1.000
_cell.length_c   1.000
_cell.angle_alpha   90.00
_cell.angle_beta   90.00
_cell.angle_gamma   90.00
#
_symmetry.space_group_name_H-M   'P 1'
#
loop_
_entity.id
_entity.type
_entity.pdbx_description
1 polymer ?
#
loop_
_entity_poly.entity_id
_entity_poly.type
_entity_poly.pdbx_seq_one_letter_code
_entity_poly.pdbx_strand_id
1 'polypeptide(L)'
;LQNVNNKLQNNVIQPIWLTDEHLNSYFDQLNSHVLGSSSGAYIMNPLISHALKSLINTDHLLQPLQLTEKNIIVIPVNNSNDFDSESGTHWSLLIYNRSLGSFYYYDSIPQKNIEQSKLIANKLASFLLPKFNYDFKVI
;
A
#
# COMPACT_ATOMS: atom_id res chain seq x y z
N LEU A 1 42.93 13.71 31.02
CA LEU A 1 41.45 13.83 30.98
C LEU A 1 40.93 14.29 29.60
N GLN A 2 41.50 13.82 28.48
CA GLN A 2 41.01 14.19 27.14
C GLN A 2 40.72 13.03 26.18
N ASN A 3 40.92 11.76 26.57
CA ASN A 3 40.78 10.62 25.66
C ASN A 3 39.56 9.70 25.91
N VAL A 4 38.53 10.19 26.61
CA VAL A 4 37.29 9.39 26.84
C VAL A 4 36.06 9.99 26.15
N ASN A 5 36.12 11.23 25.64
CA ASN A 5 34.94 11.93 25.11
C ASN A 5 34.69 11.76 23.60
N ASN A 6 35.52 11.02 22.86
CA ASN A 6 35.34 10.82 21.41
C ASN A 6 34.61 9.51 21.03
N LYS A 7 34.05 8.78 21.98
CA LYS A 7 33.35 7.50 21.71
C LYS A 7 31.84 7.51 21.88
N LEU A 8 31.22 8.67 22.12
CA LEU A 8 29.77 8.77 22.35
C LEU A 8 29.06 9.82 21.49
N GLN A 9 29.71 10.34 20.44
CA GLN A 9 29.02 11.22 19.50
C GLN A 9 28.35 10.42 18.38
N ASN A 10 27.03 10.28 18.54
CA ASN A 10 26.02 10.18 17.48
C ASN A 10 25.82 8.82 16.80
N ASN A 11 25.33 7.83 17.55
CA ASN A 11 24.46 6.80 16.95
C ASN A 11 23.01 7.32 16.88
N VAL A 12 22.81 8.49 16.27
CA VAL A 12 21.46 8.90 15.87
C VAL A 12 21.16 8.11 14.61
N ILE A 13 20.27 7.11 14.71
CA ILE A 13 19.72 6.44 13.53
C ILE A 13 19.03 7.54 12.72
N GLN A 14 19.61 7.88 11.57
CA GLN A 14 18.99 8.85 10.69
C GLN A 14 17.68 8.26 10.17
N PRO A 15 16.58 9.04 10.13
CA PRO A 15 15.35 8.58 9.53
C PRO A 15 15.61 8.28 8.05
N ILE A 16 15.43 7.02 7.66
CA ILE A 16 15.49 6.59 6.28
C ILE A 16 14.08 6.58 5.68
N TRP A 17 13.96 6.91 4.40
CA TRP A 17 12.72 6.69 3.67
C TRP A 17 12.50 5.18 3.49
N LEU A 18 11.27 4.73 3.77
CA LEU A 18 10.86 3.38 3.42
C LEU A 18 10.69 3.31 1.90
N THR A 19 11.48 2.44 1.29
CA THR A 19 11.41 2.13 -0.14
C THR A 19 10.38 1.04 -0.41
N ASP A 20 10.05 0.84 -1.68
CA ASP A 20 9.17 -0.25 -2.14
C ASP A 20 9.68 -1.61 -1.67
N GLU A 21 10.99 -1.84 -1.71
CA GLU A 21 11.62 -3.10 -1.29
C GLU A 21 11.44 -3.36 0.21
N HIS A 22 11.65 -2.34 1.05
CA HIS A 22 11.45 -2.45 2.49
C HIS A 22 9.98 -2.79 2.83
N LEU A 23 9.03 -2.07 2.23
CA LEU A 23 7.61 -2.33 2.43
C LEU A 23 7.20 -3.69 1.89
N ASN A 24 7.70 -4.09 0.71
CA ASN A 24 7.38 -5.38 0.13
C ASN A 24 7.85 -6.53 1.02
N SER A 25 9.11 -6.50 1.45
CA SER A 25 9.65 -7.53 2.35
C SER A 25 8.83 -7.66 3.63
N TYR A 26 8.43 -6.53 4.21
CA TYR A 26 7.62 -6.54 5.43
C TYR A 26 6.19 -7.07 5.19
N PHE A 27 5.54 -6.65 4.10
CA PHE A 27 4.19 -7.11 3.78
C PHE A 27 4.15 -8.59 3.39
N ASP A 28 5.17 -9.09 2.71
CA ASP A 28 5.32 -10.52 2.43
C ASP A 28 5.43 -11.31 3.72
N GLN A 29 6.19 -10.83 4.71
CA GLN A 29 6.26 -11.44 6.04
C GLN A 29 4.91 -11.41 6.77
N LEU A 30 4.19 -10.28 6.74
CA LEU A 30 2.87 -10.17 7.37
C LEU A 30 1.85 -11.13 6.73
N ASN A 31 1.80 -11.19 5.40
CA ASN A 31 0.92 -12.11 4.68
C ASN A 31 1.22 -13.58 5.02
N SER A 32 2.50 -13.95 5.03
CA SER A 32 2.92 -15.35 5.21
C SER A 32 2.91 -15.82 6.68
N HIS A 33 3.39 -15.00 7.61
CA HIS A 33 3.63 -15.41 9.01
C HIS A 33 2.56 -14.92 9.99
N VAL A 34 1.86 -13.82 9.69
CA VAL A 34 0.88 -13.23 10.62
C VAL A 34 -0.55 -13.53 10.18
N LEU A 35 -0.87 -13.27 8.91
CA LEU A 35 -2.20 -13.53 8.38
C LEU A 35 -2.38 -15.01 8.03
N GLY A 36 -1.41 -15.59 7.31
CA GLY A 36 -1.49 -16.95 6.80
C GLY A 36 -2.44 -17.07 5.60
N SER A 37 -2.30 -18.17 4.85
CA SER A 37 -2.97 -18.35 3.54
C SER A 37 -4.51 -18.39 3.62
N SER A 38 -5.07 -18.88 4.73
CA SER A 38 -6.52 -18.95 4.95
C SER A 38 -7.12 -17.65 5.50
N SER A 39 -6.32 -16.59 5.67
CA SER A 39 -6.83 -15.30 6.13
C SER A 39 -7.79 -14.70 5.10
N GLY A 40 -8.89 -14.12 5.62
CA GLY A 40 -9.75 -13.24 4.86
C GLY A 40 -9.14 -11.85 4.61
N ALA A 41 -7.90 -11.59 5.06
CA ALA A 41 -7.18 -10.36 4.80
C ALA A 41 -5.99 -10.59 3.86
N TYR A 42 -5.64 -9.58 3.07
CA TYR A 42 -4.45 -9.57 2.22
C TYR A 42 -3.82 -8.18 2.19
N ILE A 43 -2.50 -8.11 2.29
CA ILE A 43 -1.74 -6.86 2.15
C ILE A 43 -1.07 -6.86 0.78
N MET A 44 -1.36 -5.85 -0.03
CA MET A 44 -0.90 -5.76 -1.40
C MET A 44 0.57 -5.34 -1.49
N ASN A 45 1.29 -5.98 -2.42
CA ASN A 45 2.63 -5.59 -2.82
C ASN A 45 2.63 -4.13 -3.37
N PRO A 46 3.56 -3.25 -2.93
CA PRO A 46 3.63 -1.85 -3.38
C PRO A 46 3.81 -1.67 -4.90
N LEU A 47 4.51 -2.57 -5.57
CA LEU A 47 4.67 -2.53 -7.03
C LEU A 47 3.35 -2.82 -7.74
N ILE A 48 2.54 -3.74 -7.20
CA ILE A 48 1.21 -4.01 -7.75
C ILE A 48 0.32 -2.79 -7.58
N SER A 49 0.31 -2.14 -6.41
CA SER A 49 -0.50 -0.93 -6.21
C SER A 49 -0.03 0.24 -7.09
N HIS A 50 1.27 0.38 -7.31
CA HIS A 50 1.82 1.35 -8.27
C HIS A 50 1.36 1.06 -9.70
N ALA A 51 1.44 -0.20 -10.15
CA ALA A 51 0.96 -0.63 -11.45
C ALA A 51 -0.56 -0.43 -11.62
N LEU A 52 -1.35 -0.68 -10.55
CA LEU A 52 -2.78 -0.37 -10.50
C LEU A 52 -3.07 1.12 -10.60
N LYS A 53 -2.14 2.01 -10.31
CA LYS A 53 -2.32 3.43 -10.59
C LYS A 53 -1.92 3.76 -12.03
N SER A 54 -0.83 3.19 -12.53
CA SER A 54 -0.17 3.63 -13.78
C SER A 54 -0.64 2.94 -15.07
N LEU A 55 -1.05 1.67 -15.03
CA LEU A 55 -1.31 0.87 -16.25
C LEU A 55 -2.79 0.82 -16.62
N ILE A 56 -3.14 0.81 -17.91
CA ILE A 56 -4.55 0.79 -18.35
C ILE A 56 -5.24 -0.55 -18.00
N ASN A 57 -4.59 -1.68 -18.29
CA ASN A 57 -5.11 -3.03 -18.01
C ASN A 57 -4.20 -3.73 -16.99
N THR A 58 -4.80 -4.18 -15.89
CA THR A 58 -4.08 -4.77 -14.75
C THR A 58 -4.68 -6.10 -14.29
N ASP A 59 -5.63 -6.66 -15.03
CA ASP A 59 -6.36 -7.87 -14.61
C ASP A 59 -5.41 -9.05 -14.42
N HIS A 60 -4.40 -9.17 -15.29
CA HIS A 60 -3.37 -10.21 -15.21
C HIS A 60 -2.51 -10.12 -13.92
N LEU A 61 -2.38 -8.92 -13.32
CA LEU A 61 -1.68 -8.73 -12.05
C LEU A 61 -2.58 -9.10 -10.86
N LEU A 62 -3.90 -8.91 -10.99
CA LEU A 62 -4.87 -9.12 -9.92
C LEU A 62 -5.35 -10.58 -9.84
N GLN A 63 -5.49 -11.26 -10.98
CA GLN A 63 -5.97 -12.65 -11.05
C GLN A 63 -5.23 -13.63 -10.13
N PRO A 64 -3.88 -13.63 -10.06
CA PRO A 64 -3.15 -14.58 -9.21
C PRO A 64 -3.35 -14.34 -7.71
N LEU A 65 -3.83 -13.14 -7.31
CA LEU A 65 -3.90 -12.73 -5.91
C LEU A 65 -5.16 -13.22 -5.18
N GLN A 66 -6.12 -13.82 -5.90
CA GLN A 66 -7.36 -14.37 -5.32
C GLN A 66 -8.13 -13.35 -4.45
N LEU A 67 -8.10 -12.07 -4.83
CA LEU A 67 -8.66 -10.96 -4.04
C LEU A 67 -10.17 -11.08 -3.84
N THR A 68 -10.87 -11.79 -4.72
CA THR A 68 -12.31 -12.08 -4.62
C THR A 68 -12.68 -12.84 -3.35
N GLU A 69 -11.74 -13.60 -2.79
CA GLU A 69 -11.90 -14.39 -1.55
C GLU A 69 -11.55 -13.59 -0.29
N LYS A 70 -11.00 -12.38 -0.44
CA LYS A 70 -10.53 -11.55 0.68
C LYS A 70 -11.62 -10.57 1.11
N ASN A 71 -11.91 -10.56 2.41
CA ASN A 71 -12.82 -9.63 3.08
C ASN A 71 -12.18 -8.26 3.29
N ILE A 72 -10.89 -8.22 3.59
CA ILE A 72 -10.10 -7.00 3.80
C ILE A 72 -8.91 -7.03 2.85
N ILE A 73 -8.69 -5.94 2.13
CA ILE A 73 -7.49 -5.74 1.32
C ILE A 73 -6.84 -4.45 1.78
N VAL A 74 -5.59 -4.52 2.21
CA VAL A 74 -4.77 -3.36 2.60
C VAL A 74 -3.86 -3.03 1.43
N ILE A 75 -3.90 -1.79 0.97
CA ILE A 75 -3.17 -1.35 -0.22
C ILE A 75 -2.26 -0.18 0.17
N PRO A 76 -0.93 -0.33 0.08
CA PRO A 76 -0.02 0.80 0.20
C PRO A 76 -0.16 1.71 -1.03
N VAL A 77 -0.19 3.02 -0.82
CA VAL A 77 -0.30 3.99 -1.91
C VAL A 77 0.84 5.00 -1.81
N ASN A 78 1.53 5.21 -2.92
CA ASN A 78 2.60 6.20 -3.08
C ASN A 78 2.11 7.34 -3.99
N ASN A 79 2.53 8.59 -3.74
CA ASN A 79 2.18 9.76 -4.59
C ASN A 79 2.95 9.87 -5.91
N SER A 80 3.92 9.00 -6.18
CA SER A 80 4.64 9.00 -7.45
C SER A 80 3.67 8.91 -8.63
N ASN A 81 3.88 9.75 -9.65
CA ASN A 81 3.14 9.66 -10.92
C ASN A 81 3.99 9.03 -12.03
N ASP A 82 5.26 8.74 -11.75
CA ASP A 82 6.19 8.16 -12.72
C ASP A 82 6.30 6.66 -12.47
N PHE A 83 6.10 5.87 -13.51
CA PHE A 83 6.19 4.42 -13.42
C PHE A 83 7.64 3.93 -13.48
N ASP A 84 8.50 4.63 -14.21
CA ASP A 84 9.84 4.13 -14.58
C ASP A 84 10.97 4.75 -13.74
N SER A 85 10.66 5.70 -12.85
CA SER A 85 11.64 6.32 -11.95
C SER A 85 11.35 6.08 -10.49
N GLU A 86 12.41 5.82 -9.71
CA GLU A 86 12.38 5.85 -8.25
C GLU A 86 11.99 7.25 -7.80
N SER A 87 10.72 7.40 -7.45
CA SER A 87 10.10 8.68 -7.17
C SER A 87 8.98 8.50 -6.15
N GLY A 88 8.40 9.64 -5.73
CA GLY A 88 7.42 9.66 -4.67
C GLY A 88 8.07 9.97 -3.32
N THR A 89 7.30 10.68 -2.51
CA THR A 89 7.77 11.30 -1.27
C THR A 89 6.85 11.00 -0.11
N HIS A 90 5.80 10.20 -0.32
CA HIS A 90 4.80 9.98 0.70
C HIS A 90 4.02 8.69 0.51
N TRP A 91 3.85 7.96 1.61
CA TRP A 91 3.05 6.74 1.70
C TRP A 91 1.77 6.98 2.48
N SER A 92 0.70 6.38 2.00
CA SER A 92 -0.60 6.30 2.68
C SER A 92 -1.14 4.87 2.57
N LEU A 93 -2.27 4.60 3.23
CA LEU A 93 -2.95 3.30 3.16
C LEU A 93 -4.37 3.47 2.63
N LEU A 94 -4.75 2.60 1.70
CA LEU A 94 -6.11 2.40 1.25
C LEU A 94 -6.58 1.02 1.72
N ILE A 95 -7.76 0.94 2.33
CA ILE A 95 -8.33 -0.32 2.81
C ILE A 95 -9.66 -0.56 2.13
N TYR A 96 -9.79 -1.69 1.43
CA TYR A 96 -11.06 -2.18 0.93
C TYR A 96 -11.71 -3.11 1.96
N ASN A 97 -12.97 -2.85 2.29
CA ASN A 97 -13.81 -3.72 3.10
C ASN A 97 -14.95 -4.27 2.26
N ARG A 98 -14.93 -5.58 2.00
CA ARG A 98 -15.91 -6.28 1.18
C ARG A 98 -17.32 -6.22 1.75
N SER A 99 -17.47 -6.44 3.06
CA SER A 99 -18.80 -6.48 3.70
C SER A 99 -19.55 -5.15 3.58
N LEU A 100 -18.80 -4.04 3.48
CA LEU A 100 -19.34 -2.70 3.34
C LEU A 100 -19.28 -2.17 1.90
N GLY A 101 -18.68 -2.91 0.96
CA GLY A 101 -18.42 -2.43 -0.40
C GLY A 101 -17.74 -1.06 -0.43
N SER A 102 -16.82 -0.82 0.51
CA SER A 102 -16.30 0.52 0.80
C SER A 102 -14.77 0.54 0.81
N PHE A 103 -14.20 1.66 0.37
CA PHE A 103 -12.80 2.00 0.49
C PHE A 103 -12.57 3.06 1.57
N TYR A 104 -11.55 2.86 2.39
CA TYR A 104 -11.16 3.75 3.48
C TYR A 104 -9.72 4.21 3.25
N TYR A 105 -9.54 5.50 3.05
CA TYR A 105 -8.25 6.13 2.84
C TYR A 105 -7.74 6.70 4.16
N TYR A 106 -6.56 6.23 4.57
CA TYR A 106 -5.84 6.64 5.76
C TYR A 106 -4.54 7.31 5.35
N ASP A 107 -4.32 8.51 5.87
CA ASP A 107 -3.10 9.24 5.60
C ASP A 107 -2.56 9.93 6.85
N SER A 108 -1.26 9.75 7.09
CA SER A 108 -0.55 10.45 8.16
C SER A 108 -0.34 11.94 7.86
N ILE A 109 -0.34 12.32 6.58
CA ILE A 109 -0.34 13.71 6.12
C ILE A 109 -1.62 13.94 5.33
N PRO A 110 -2.50 14.86 5.74
CA PRO A 110 -3.80 15.01 5.12
C PRO A 110 -3.75 15.13 3.59
N GLN A 111 -4.44 14.19 2.95
CA GLN A 111 -4.89 14.27 1.55
C GLN A 111 -3.79 14.29 0.47
N LYS A 112 -2.58 13.78 0.75
CA LYS A 112 -1.48 13.80 -0.23
C LYS A 112 -1.61 12.78 -1.36
N ASN A 113 -2.32 11.68 -1.10
CA ASN A 113 -2.39 10.50 -1.98
C ASN A 113 -3.84 10.17 -2.39
N ILE A 114 -4.79 11.10 -2.25
CA ILE A 114 -6.21 10.83 -2.52
C ILE A 114 -6.44 10.43 -3.97
N GLU A 115 -5.86 11.16 -4.92
CA GLU A 115 -6.11 10.90 -6.34
C GLU A 115 -5.53 9.54 -6.77
N GLN A 116 -4.31 9.21 -6.33
CA GLN A 116 -3.72 7.90 -6.54
C GLN A 116 -4.57 6.79 -5.89
N SER A 117 -5.10 7.04 -4.69
CA SER A 117 -5.98 6.09 -4.00
C SER A 117 -7.30 5.87 -4.73
N LYS A 118 -7.91 6.91 -5.29
CA LYS A 118 -9.13 6.80 -6.11
C LYS A 118 -8.89 6.03 -7.41
N LEU A 119 -7.76 6.25 -8.07
CA LEU A 119 -7.39 5.50 -9.28
C LEU A 119 -7.30 3.99 -8.99
N ILE A 120 -6.62 3.63 -7.90
CA ILE A 120 -6.49 2.24 -7.45
C ILE A 120 -7.86 1.69 -7.03
N ALA A 121 -8.65 2.44 -6.25
CA ALA A 121 -9.99 2.04 -5.83
C ALA A 121 -10.91 1.76 -7.02
N ASN A 122 -10.85 2.60 -8.07
CA ASN A 122 -11.61 2.37 -9.30
C ASN A 122 -11.21 1.05 -9.98
N LYS A 123 -9.92 0.76 -10.15
CA LYS A 123 -9.50 -0.50 -10.80
C LYS A 123 -9.88 -1.71 -9.96
N LEU A 124 -9.71 -1.64 -8.65
CA LEU A 124 -10.11 -2.71 -7.75
C LEU A 124 -11.62 -2.89 -7.69
N ALA A 125 -12.41 -1.81 -7.69
CA ALA A 125 -13.86 -1.88 -7.73
C ALA A 125 -14.34 -2.58 -9.01
N SER A 126 -13.80 -2.22 -10.18
CA SER A 126 -14.12 -2.90 -11.45
C SER A 126 -13.81 -4.39 -11.42
N PHE A 127 -12.74 -4.77 -10.74
CA PHE A 127 -12.33 -6.17 -10.63
C PHE A 127 -13.13 -6.97 -9.57
N LEU A 128 -13.47 -6.35 -8.44
CA LEU A 128 -14.01 -7.04 -7.26
C LEU A 128 -15.53 -6.99 -7.14
N LEU A 129 -16.18 -5.98 -7.73
CA LEU A 129 -17.60 -5.70 -7.51
C LEU A 129 -18.42 -6.02 -8.77
N PRO A 130 -19.46 -6.86 -8.66
CA PRO A 130 -20.38 -7.13 -9.76
C PRO A 130 -21.13 -5.89 -10.25
N LYS A 131 -21.32 -4.90 -9.36
CA LYS A 131 -21.87 -3.58 -9.67
C LYS A 131 -20.82 -2.55 -9.31
N PHE A 132 -20.45 -1.70 -10.27
CA PHE A 132 -19.47 -0.63 -10.06
C PHE A 132 -20.06 0.51 -9.21
N ASN A 133 -20.23 0.26 -7.92
CA ASN A 133 -20.70 1.22 -6.93
C ASN A 133 -20.01 0.94 -5.59
N TYR A 134 -19.33 1.94 -5.03
CA TYR A 134 -18.62 1.83 -3.77
C TYR A 134 -18.57 3.19 -3.06
N ASP A 135 -18.49 3.17 -1.73
CA ASP A 135 -18.22 4.37 -0.95
C ASP A 135 -16.71 4.58 -0.80
N PHE A 136 -16.24 5.82 -0.94
CA PHE A 136 -14.86 6.21 -0.64
C PHE A 136 -14.83 7.16 0.55
N LYS A 137 -14.17 6.76 1.64
CA LYS A 137 -14.15 7.49 2.91
C LYS A 137 -12.73 7.93 3.24
N VAL A 138 -12.53 9.21 3.51
CA VAL A 138 -11.28 9.77 4.04
C VAL A 138 -11.37 9.74 5.57
N ILE A 139 -10.36 9.16 6.22
CA ILE A 139 -10.28 9.01 7.68
C ILE A 139 -9.24 9.95 8.27
#